data_AF-A0A7W0KA77-F1
#
_entry.id   AF-A0A7W0KA77-F1
#
_cell.length_a   1.000
_cell.length_b   1.000
_cell.length_c   1.000
_cell.angle_alpha   90.00
_cell.angle_beta   90.00
_cell.angle_gamma   90.00
#
_symmetry.space_group_name_H-M   'P 1'
#
loop_
_entity.id
_entity.type
_entity.pdbx_description
1 polymer ?
#
loop_
_entity_poly.entity_id
_entity_poly.type
_entity_poly.pdbx_seq_one_letter_code
_entity_poly.pdbx_strand_id
1 'polypeptide(L)'
;MRHLLLLVALVAGTTTAAFAQPPRAKITPFVEADAVHAGARTRVALTVSLPENLHVQSDQPRDPSLIPTVLTIEPSGVVRVINLLFPHPTDFIQEGQAEPLAVFEHDFVVGAEVEIAAHATGEIVIPGKLRYQACDDKVCFQPRTENVEWRVRVVPAATAAPAVNTAVFTRLATGRRTAPQALAIPTPAPSPVAAAGNDATALAALDG
;
A
#
# COMPACT_ATOMS: atom_id res chain seq x y z
N MET A 1 -18.40 4.04 -73.22
CA MET A 1 -17.72 5.07 -72.39
C MET A 1 -17.77 4.61 -70.96
N ARG A 2 -16.62 4.60 -70.29
CA ARG A 2 -16.28 3.76 -69.13
C ARG A 2 -15.86 4.70 -68.00
N HIS A 3 -16.74 5.03 -67.06
CA HIS A 3 -16.39 5.84 -65.87
C HIS A 3 -17.25 5.34 -64.69
N LEU A 4 -16.72 4.39 -63.89
CA LEU A 4 -15.89 4.57 -62.69
C LEU A 4 -16.75 4.89 -61.45
N LEU A 5 -17.20 3.85 -60.76
CA LEU A 5 -17.76 3.92 -59.40
C LEU A 5 -16.64 4.29 -58.42
N LEU A 6 -16.81 5.40 -57.70
CA LEU A 6 -16.01 5.78 -56.53
C LEU A 6 -16.55 5.05 -55.29
N LEU A 7 -15.86 4.00 -54.86
CA LEU A 7 -16.05 3.37 -53.54
C LEU A 7 -15.33 4.23 -52.49
N VAL A 8 -16.10 5.00 -51.73
CA VAL A 8 -15.62 5.66 -50.50
C VAL A 8 -15.58 4.60 -49.41
N ALA A 9 -14.39 4.08 -49.11
CA ALA A 9 -14.17 3.18 -47.99
C ALA A 9 -14.17 3.99 -46.68
N LEU A 10 -15.25 3.88 -45.91
CA LEU A 10 -15.37 4.45 -44.58
C LEU A 10 -14.55 3.60 -43.60
N VAL A 11 -13.32 4.00 -43.31
CA VAL A 11 -12.49 3.37 -42.27
C VAL A 11 -12.98 3.85 -40.90
N ALA A 12 -13.85 3.06 -40.27
CA ALA A 12 -14.21 3.27 -38.87
C ALA A 12 -13.02 2.90 -37.97
N GLY A 13 -12.24 3.91 -37.56
CA GLY A 13 -11.16 3.75 -36.59
C GLY A 13 -11.73 3.42 -35.22
N THR A 14 -11.52 2.19 -34.76
CA THR A 14 -11.79 1.80 -33.38
C THR A 14 -10.70 2.40 -32.48
N THR A 15 -11.00 3.49 -31.79
CA THR A 15 -10.14 4.00 -30.72
C THR A 15 -10.25 3.05 -29.53
N THR A 16 -9.27 2.15 -29.38
CA THR A 16 -9.10 1.41 -28.13
C THR A 16 -8.71 2.41 -27.05
N ALA A 17 -9.58 2.60 -26.05
CA ALA A 17 -9.21 3.34 -24.85
C ALA A 17 -8.07 2.56 -24.16
N ALA A 18 -6.85 3.06 -24.30
CA ALA A 18 -5.71 2.51 -23.60
C ALA A 18 -5.91 2.81 -22.11
N PHE A 19 -6.24 1.78 -21.32
CA PHE A 19 -6.17 1.88 -19.87
C PHE A 19 -4.71 2.19 -19.50
N ALA A 20 -4.45 3.43 -19.08
CA ALA A 20 -3.14 3.83 -18.62
C ALA A 20 -2.72 2.90 -17.47
N GLN A 21 -1.54 2.29 -17.58
CA GLN A 21 -1.01 1.46 -16.50
C GLN A 21 -0.89 2.33 -15.24
N PRO A 22 -1.29 1.83 -14.05
CA PRO A 22 -1.22 2.65 -12.84
C PRO A 22 0.21 3.17 -12.58
N PRO A 23 0.41 4.36 -12.00
CA PRO A 23 1.76 4.83 -11.68
C PRO A 23 2.51 3.84 -10.77
N ARG A 24 3.81 3.64 -11.03
CA ARG A 24 4.66 2.73 -10.25
C ARG A 24 5.64 3.52 -9.40
N ALA A 25 5.73 3.20 -8.12
CA ALA A 25 6.70 3.78 -7.21
C ALA A 25 8.08 3.14 -7.44
N LYS A 26 9.15 3.93 -7.33
CA LYS A 26 10.49 3.42 -7.12
C LYS A 26 10.65 3.10 -5.64
N ILE A 27 10.95 1.84 -5.32
CA ILE A 27 11.08 1.35 -3.95
C ILE A 27 12.49 0.80 -3.76
N THR A 28 13.15 1.16 -2.67
CA THR A 28 14.51 0.66 -2.35
C THR A 28 14.59 0.22 -0.89
N PRO A 29 14.95 -1.05 -0.62
CA PRO A 29 15.07 -1.58 0.73
C PRO A 29 16.42 -1.23 1.37
N PHE A 30 16.40 -0.94 2.67
CA PHE A 30 17.57 -0.66 3.50
C PHE A 30 17.52 -1.39 4.84
N VAL A 31 18.70 -1.74 5.37
CA VAL A 31 18.89 -2.31 6.70
C VAL A 31 19.74 -1.33 7.53
N GLU A 32 19.44 -1.23 8.83
CA GLU A 32 20.06 -0.24 9.72
C GLU A 32 21.53 -0.52 10.02
N ALA A 33 21.94 -1.78 9.99
CA ALA A 33 23.29 -2.21 10.29
C ALA A 33 23.79 -3.18 9.21
N ASP A 34 25.10 -3.22 8.99
CA ASP A 34 25.75 -4.15 8.06
C ASP A 34 25.64 -5.62 8.50
N ALA A 35 25.44 -5.83 9.80
CA ALA A 35 25.14 -7.08 10.45
C ALA A 35 24.24 -6.84 11.66
N VAL A 36 23.51 -7.87 12.08
CA VAL A 36 22.59 -7.83 13.23
C VAL A 36 22.90 -9.00 14.13
N HIS A 37 22.94 -8.78 15.44
CA HIS A 37 23.17 -9.87 16.39
C HIS A 37 21.95 -10.78 16.49
N ALA A 38 22.17 -12.08 16.61
CA ALA A 38 21.09 -13.02 16.92
C ALA A 38 20.41 -12.62 18.25
N GLY A 39 19.08 -12.60 18.27
CA GLY A 39 18.29 -12.17 19.44
C GLY A 39 18.13 -10.65 19.58
N ALA A 40 18.81 -9.86 18.74
CA ALA A 40 18.70 -8.40 18.78
C ALA A 40 17.53 -7.87 17.95
N ARG A 41 17.20 -6.61 18.22
CA ARG A 41 16.30 -5.83 17.37
C ARG A 41 17.10 -5.01 16.38
N THR A 42 16.52 -4.81 15.21
CA THR A 42 17.04 -3.96 14.15
C THR A 42 15.88 -3.26 13.43
N ARG A 43 16.17 -2.28 12.60
CA ARG A 43 15.18 -1.66 11.72
C ARG A 43 15.47 -1.99 10.26
N VAL A 44 14.38 -2.18 9.52
CA VAL A 44 14.38 -2.26 8.06
C VAL A 44 13.53 -1.13 7.50
N ALA A 45 13.92 -0.58 6.35
CA ALA A 45 13.27 0.58 5.75
C ALA A 45 13.06 0.40 4.25
N LEU A 46 12.06 1.08 3.71
CA LEU A 46 11.88 1.35 2.28
C LEU A 46 11.95 2.86 2.09
N THR A 47 12.79 3.33 1.17
CA THR A 47 12.52 4.63 0.54
C THR A 47 11.55 4.40 -0.59
N VAL A 48 10.51 5.22 -0.65
CA VAL A 48 9.47 5.17 -1.68
C VAL A 48 9.44 6.51 -2.38
N SER A 49 9.51 6.48 -3.71
CA SER A 49 9.44 7.66 -4.58
C SER A 49 8.36 7.42 -5.65
N LEU A 50 7.28 8.19 -5.59
CA LEU A 50 6.21 8.17 -6.59
C LEU A 50 6.64 8.97 -7.82
N PRO A 51 5.95 8.90 -8.97
CA PRO A 51 6.07 9.94 -9.99
C PRO A 51 5.71 11.32 -9.43
N GLU A 52 6.18 12.39 -10.08
CA GLU A 52 5.88 13.77 -9.66
C GLU A 52 4.37 14.03 -9.64
N ASN A 53 3.96 14.94 -8.76
CA ASN A 53 2.56 15.36 -8.55
C ASN A 53 1.59 14.24 -8.12
N LEU A 54 2.11 13.10 -7.67
CA LEU A 54 1.31 12.03 -7.10
C LEU A 54 1.51 11.91 -5.59
N HIS A 55 0.47 11.42 -4.94
CA HIS A 55 0.47 11.07 -3.53
C HIS A 55 -0.18 9.70 -3.33
N VAL A 56 -0.05 9.16 -2.12
CA VAL A 56 -0.79 7.98 -1.66
C VAL A 56 -1.48 8.32 -0.34
N GLN A 57 -2.58 7.65 -0.02
CA GLN A 57 -3.15 7.77 1.32
C GLN A 57 -2.15 7.29 2.37
N SER A 58 -2.23 7.85 3.57
CA SER A 58 -1.46 7.38 4.71
C SER A 58 -1.82 5.94 5.12
N ASP A 59 -1.13 5.39 6.11
CA ASP A 59 -1.47 4.09 6.71
C ASP A 59 -2.79 4.12 7.50
N GLN A 60 -3.28 5.31 7.83
CA GLN A 60 -4.52 5.55 8.57
C GLN A 60 -5.25 6.74 7.94
N PRO A 61 -5.86 6.56 6.75
CA PRO A 61 -6.64 7.62 6.13
C PRO A 61 -7.78 8.06 7.05
N ARG A 62 -8.17 9.34 6.96
CA ARG A 62 -9.26 9.91 7.76
C ARG A 62 -10.61 9.27 7.41
N ASP A 63 -10.87 9.11 6.11
CA ASP A 63 -12.02 8.38 5.60
C ASP A 63 -11.68 6.88 5.46
N PRO A 64 -12.36 5.98 6.18
CA PRO A 64 -12.09 4.54 6.14
C PRO A 64 -12.48 3.86 4.82
N SER A 65 -13.20 4.55 3.91
CA SER A 65 -13.50 4.06 2.56
C SER A 65 -12.31 4.18 1.60
N LEU A 66 -11.29 4.97 1.97
CA LEU A 66 -10.07 5.15 1.18
C LEU A 66 -9.08 3.99 1.37
N ILE A 67 -8.24 3.75 0.36
CA ILE A 67 -7.30 2.64 0.38
C ILE A 67 -6.00 3.07 1.08
N PRO A 68 -5.65 2.49 2.25
CA PRO A 68 -4.45 2.87 2.98
C PRO A 68 -3.17 2.38 2.29
N THR A 69 -2.06 3.07 2.59
CA THR A 69 -0.73 2.51 2.33
C THR A 69 -0.38 1.47 3.39
N VAL A 70 -0.12 0.23 2.96
CA VAL A 70 0.10 -0.91 3.86
C VAL A 70 1.47 -1.52 3.60
N LEU A 71 2.28 -1.57 4.66
CA LEU A 71 3.50 -2.35 4.71
C LEU A 71 3.22 -3.68 5.43
N THR A 72 3.44 -4.78 4.73
CA THR A 72 3.36 -6.13 5.31
C THR A 72 4.74 -6.76 5.30
N ILE A 73 5.17 -7.30 6.43
CA ILE A 73 6.31 -8.21 6.50
C ILE A 73 5.76 -9.62 6.58
N GLU A 74 6.21 -10.49 5.69
CA GLU A 74 5.72 -11.85 5.64
C GLU A 74 6.23 -12.64 6.87
N PRO A 75 5.36 -13.43 7.53
CA PRO A 75 5.76 -14.22 8.68
C PRO A 75 6.92 -15.16 8.34
N SER A 76 7.90 -15.25 9.26
CA SER A 76 8.96 -16.24 9.19
C SER A 76 9.25 -16.80 10.59
N GLY A 77 9.89 -17.96 10.67
CA GLY A 77 10.31 -18.55 11.95
C GLY A 77 11.44 -17.79 12.66
N VAL A 78 12.07 -16.82 11.98
CA VAL A 78 13.30 -16.15 12.44
C VAL A 78 13.17 -14.63 12.60
N VAL A 79 12.04 -14.03 12.18
CA VAL A 79 11.78 -12.59 12.28
C VAL A 79 10.43 -12.36 12.92
N ARG A 80 10.41 -11.53 13.97
CA ARG A 80 9.17 -11.02 14.57
C ARG A 80 9.07 -9.51 14.37
N VAL A 81 7.94 -9.04 13.85
CA VAL A 81 7.68 -7.59 13.74
C VAL A 81 7.27 -7.05 15.11
N ILE A 82 7.94 -5.99 15.55
CA ILE A 82 7.66 -5.31 16.82
C ILE A 82 6.78 -4.09 16.58
N ASN A 83 7.18 -3.24 15.63
CA ASN A 83 6.45 -2.04 15.23
C ASN A 83 6.55 -1.86 13.71
N LEU A 84 5.52 -1.29 13.10
CA LEU A 84 5.64 -0.64 11.80
C LEU A 84 5.95 0.84 12.02
N LEU A 85 6.69 1.45 11.10
CA LEU A 85 7.08 2.85 11.14
C LEU A 85 6.62 3.53 9.86
N PHE A 86 5.82 4.58 10.02
CA PHE A 86 5.30 5.41 8.94
C PHE A 86 5.63 6.87 9.20
N PRO A 87 5.80 7.70 8.17
CA PRO A 87 5.98 9.13 8.39
C PRO A 87 4.71 9.75 9.00
N HIS A 88 4.86 10.95 9.57
CA HIS A 88 3.68 11.78 9.82
C HIS A 88 3.04 12.15 8.47
N PRO A 89 1.72 11.99 8.30
CA PRO A 89 1.07 12.35 7.05
C PRO A 89 1.01 13.87 6.90
N THR A 90 0.93 14.32 5.65
CA THR A 90 0.65 15.71 5.28
C THR A 90 -0.84 15.86 4.98
N ASP A 91 -1.42 17.01 5.30
CA ASP A 91 -2.78 17.35 4.88
C ASP A 91 -2.77 17.82 3.41
N PHE A 92 -3.50 17.11 2.56
CA PHE A 92 -3.69 17.44 1.15
C PHE A 92 -5.12 17.89 0.90
N ILE A 93 -5.29 19.14 0.46
CA ILE A 93 -6.61 19.72 0.18
C ILE A 93 -6.99 19.31 -1.25
N GLN A 94 -7.96 18.40 -1.36
CA GLN A 94 -8.50 17.97 -2.64
C GLN A 94 -9.84 18.65 -2.91
N GLU A 95 -10.04 19.11 -4.15
CA GLU A 95 -11.31 19.70 -4.56
C GLU A 95 -12.46 18.69 -4.38
N GLY A 96 -13.56 19.14 -3.79
CA GLY A 96 -14.74 18.31 -3.52
C GLY A 96 -14.65 17.44 -2.26
N GLN A 97 -13.54 17.46 -1.53
CA GLN A 97 -13.44 16.82 -0.21
C GLN A 97 -13.82 17.79 0.92
N ALA A 98 -14.58 17.30 1.89
CA ALA A 98 -15.01 18.10 3.05
C ALA A 98 -13.86 18.35 4.04
N GLU A 99 -12.94 17.38 4.17
CA GLU A 99 -11.75 17.47 5.02
C GLU A 99 -10.49 17.18 4.20
N PRO A 100 -9.33 17.74 4.58
CA PRO A 100 -8.06 17.40 3.95
C PRO A 100 -7.74 15.91 4.07
N LEU A 101 -7.22 15.33 2.98
CA LEU A 101 -6.74 13.96 2.97
C LEU A 101 -5.43 13.85 3.76
N ALA A 102 -5.26 12.78 4.54
CA ALA A 102 -4.00 12.49 5.21
C ALA A 102 -3.13 11.61 4.30
N VAL A 103 -2.13 12.20 3.66
CA VAL A 103 -1.38 11.57 2.56
C VAL A 103 0.11 11.43 2.87
N PHE A 104 0.77 10.53 2.13
CA PHE A 104 2.21 10.57 1.90
C PHE A 104 2.44 11.07 0.47
N GLU A 105 3.26 12.11 0.34
CA GLU A 105 3.55 12.75 -0.95
C GLU A 105 4.61 11.97 -1.74
N HIS A 106 5.23 12.63 -2.71
CA HIS A 106 6.20 12.07 -3.66
C HIS A 106 7.26 11.17 -3.02
N ASP A 107 7.96 11.65 -1.99
CA ASP A 107 9.08 10.94 -1.36
C ASP A 107 8.86 10.70 0.13
N PHE A 108 8.88 9.43 0.54
CA PHE A 108 8.71 9.07 1.94
C PHE A 108 9.49 7.82 2.33
N VAL A 109 9.61 7.60 3.65
CA VAL A 109 10.30 6.44 4.22
C VAL A 109 9.33 5.70 5.15
N VAL A 110 9.11 4.42 4.87
CA VAL A 110 8.36 3.50 5.75
C VAL A 110 9.28 2.37 6.18
N GLY A 111 8.91 1.64 7.23
CA GLY A 111 9.76 0.56 7.71
C GLY A 111 9.16 -0.22 8.85
N ALA A 112 9.99 -1.04 9.48
CA ALA A 112 9.63 -1.82 10.66
C ALA A 112 10.79 -1.92 11.63
N GLU A 113 10.46 -2.00 12.92
CA GLU A 113 11.33 -2.54 13.95
C GLU A 113 11.06 -4.04 14.02
N VAL A 114 12.10 -4.84 13.84
CA VAL A 114 12.01 -6.30 13.85
C VAL A 114 12.98 -6.88 14.87
N GLU A 115 12.58 -8.00 15.46
CA GLU A 115 13.44 -8.82 16.30
C GLU A 115 13.87 -10.07 15.55
N ILE A 116 15.17 -10.32 15.55
CA ILE A 116 15.78 -11.50 14.95
C ILE A 116 15.85 -12.61 15.99
N ALA A 117 15.43 -13.82 15.64
CA ALA A 117 15.45 -14.95 16.57
C ALA A 117 16.88 -15.25 17.08
N ALA A 118 17.00 -15.64 18.35
CA ALA A 118 18.28 -15.94 18.99
C ALA A 118 19.05 -17.12 18.35
N HIS A 119 18.37 -17.95 17.58
CA HIS A 119 18.96 -19.10 16.86
C HIS A 119 19.26 -18.79 15.38
N ALA A 120 18.93 -17.59 14.89
CA ALA A 120 19.22 -17.21 13.51
C ALA A 120 20.73 -17.00 13.31
N THR A 121 21.23 -17.33 12.12
CA THR A 121 22.65 -17.21 11.77
C THR A 121 22.81 -17.05 10.26
N GLY A 122 23.87 -16.36 9.83
CA GLY A 122 24.17 -16.16 8.42
C GLY A 122 23.23 -15.16 7.75
N GLU A 123 23.14 -15.20 6.42
CA GLU A 123 22.24 -14.34 5.66
C GLU A 123 20.80 -14.82 5.79
N ILE A 124 19.90 -13.93 6.20
CA ILE A 124 18.45 -14.17 6.18
C ILE A 124 17.79 -13.20 5.21
N VAL A 125 16.70 -13.66 4.59
CA VAL A 125 15.83 -12.83 3.76
C VAL A 125 14.56 -12.53 4.55
N ILE A 126 14.18 -11.26 4.58
CA ILE A 126 12.93 -10.79 5.15
C ILE A 126 12.04 -10.39 3.98
N PRO A 127 11.08 -11.22 3.56
CA PRO A 127 10.15 -10.85 2.50
C PRO A 127 9.08 -9.91 3.02
N GLY A 128 8.63 -9.00 2.17
CA GLY A 128 7.57 -8.05 2.48
C GLY A 128 6.83 -7.56 1.25
N LYS A 129 5.78 -6.78 1.49
CA LYS A 129 4.92 -6.19 0.47
C LYS A 129 4.59 -4.76 0.85
N LEU A 130 4.66 -3.86 -0.12
CA LEU A 130 4.10 -2.51 -0.01
C LEU A 130 2.88 -2.42 -0.93
N ARG A 131 1.69 -2.30 -0.33
CA ARG A 131 0.44 -2.01 -1.04
C ARG A 131 0.14 -0.52 -0.94
N TYR A 132 -0.18 0.11 -2.06
CA TYR A 132 -0.50 1.53 -2.12
C TYR A 132 -1.44 1.83 -3.28
N GLN A 133 -2.10 2.99 -3.23
CA GLN A 133 -2.89 3.53 -4.33
C GLN A 133 -2.40 4.94 -4.62
N ALA A 134 -1.77 5.14 -5.77
CA ALA A 134 -1.37 6.47 -6.22
C ALA A 134 -2.61 7.24 -6.68
N CYS A 135 -2.65 8.53 -6.35
CA CYS A 135 -3.65 9.48 -6.83
C CYS A 135 -2.94 10.76 -7.28
N ASP A 136 -3.48 11.41 -8.30
CA ASP A 136 -3.20 12.83 -8.57
C ASP A 136 -4.24 13.71 -7.84
N ASP A 137 -4.37 14.97 -8.22
CA ASP A 137 -5.30 15.93 -7.61
C ASP A 137 -6.78 15.68 -7.97
N LYS A 138 -7.07 14.75 -8.89
CA LYS A 138 -8.41 14.53 -9.46
C LYS A 138 -8.87 13.08 -9.39
N VAL A 139 -7.97 12.14 -9.61
CA VAL A 139 -8.27 10.72 -9.77
C VAL A 139 -7.29 9.84 -9.01
N CYS A 140 -7.82 8.74 -8.50
CA CYS A 140 -7.01 7.65 -7.97
C CYS A 140 -6.88 6.53 -9.00
N PHE A 141 -5.67 6.02 -9.16
CA PHE A 141 -5.39 4.91 -10.06
C PHE A 141 -5.73 3.57 -9.40
N GLN A 142 -5.63 2.46 -10.14
CA GLN A 142 -5.79 1.14 -9.53
C GLN A 142 -4.69 0.88 -8.49
N PRO A 143 -5.01 0.28 -7.33
CA PRO A 143 -4.01 -0.06 -6.32
C PRO A 143 -2.93 -0.99 -6.87
N ARG A 144 -1.71 -0.83 -6.34
CA ARG A 144 -0.57 -1.71 -6.63
C ARG A 144 -0.08 -2.36 -5.35
N THR A 145 0.48 -3.56 -5.51
CA THR A 145 1.25 -4.25 -4.47
C THR A 145 2.60 -4.59 -5.05
N GLU A 146 3.66 -4.09 -4.44
CA GLU A 146 5.04 -4.36 -4.84
C GLU A 146 5.67 -5.30 -3.80
N ASN A 147 6.27 -6.41 -4.26
CA ASN A 147 7.05 -7.29 -3.40
C ASN A 147 8.41 -6.64 -3.13
N VAL A 148 8.86 -6.72 -1.88
CA VAL A 148 10.14 -6.21 -1.42
C VAL A 148 10.85 -7.27 -0.59
N GLU A 149 12.17 -7.16 -0.49
CA GLU A 149 12.96 -8.03 0.36
C GLU A 149 14.09 -7.24 1.03
N TRP A 150 14.40 -7.58 2.27
CA TRP A 150 15.63 -7.14 2.93
C TRP A 150 16.53 -8.36 3.15
N ARG A 151 17.82 -8.21 2.83
CA ARG A 151 18.85 -9.18 3.19
C ARG A 151 19.55 -8.71 4.45
N VAL A 152 19.51 -9.51 5.50
CA VAL A 152 20.09 -9.19 6.80
C VAL A 152 21.14 -10.23 7.14
N ARG A 153 22.36 -9.78 7.40
CA ARG A 153 23.44 -10.63 7.87
C ARG A 153 23.36 -10.81 9.38
N VAL A 154 23.13 -12.03 9.85
CA VAL A 154 23.04 -12.33 11.29
C VAL A 154 24.38 -12.87 11.80
N VAL A 155 24.91 -12.23 12.84
CA VAL A 155 26.22 -12.54 13.43
C VAL A 155 26.11 -12.86 14.93
N PRO A 156 27.08 -13.59 15.52
CA PRO A 156 27.15 -13.77 16.97
C PRO A 156 27.34 -12.44 17.70
N ALA A 157 26.82 -12.33 18.93
CA ALA A 157 26.82 -11.10 19.74
C ALA A 157 28.19 -10.41 19.92
N ALA A 158 29.29 -11.17 19.86
CA ALA A 158 30.66 -10.64 20.00
C ALA A 158 31.21 -9.95 18.74
N THR A 159 30.48 -9.94 17.63
CA THR A 159 30.92 -9.38 16.35
C THR A 159 30.54 -7.90 16.23
N ALA A 160 31.40 -7.06 15.67
CA ALA A 160 31.05 -5.67 15.38
C ALA A 160 29.91 -5.59 14.34
N ALA A 161 29.00 -4.65 14.54
CA ALA A 161 27.82 -4.42 13.70
C ALA A 161 27.60 -2.90 13.52
N PRO A 162 28.45 -2.21 12.73
CA PRO A 162 28.31 -0.78 12.51
C PRO A 162 26.98 -0.42 11.84
N ALA A 163 26.41 0.71 12.28
CA ALA A 163 25.25 1.30 11.63
C ALA A 163 25.61 1.77 10.21
N VAL A 164 24.68 1.54 9.28
CA VAL A 164 24.76 1.96 7.88
C VAL A 164 23.48 2.69 7.47
N ASN A 165 23.46 3.32 6.29
CA ASN A 165 22.27 3.99 5.76
C ASN A 165 21.68 5.07 6.70
N THR A 166 22.53 5.72 7.50
CA THR A 166 22.14 6.61 8.61
C THR A 166 21.15 7.71 8.20
N ALA A 167 21.28 8.26 6.98
CA ALA A 167 20.33 9.24 6.45
C ALA A 167 18.89 8.71 6.34
N VAL A 168 18.71 7.47 5.86
CA VAL A 168 17.39 6.83 5.74
C VAL A 168 16.81 6.56 7.13
N PHE A 169 17.62 6.01 8.04
CA PHE A 169 17.15 5.66 9.38
C PHE A 169 16.92 6.88 10.28
N THR A 170 17.56 8.01 9.99
CA THR A 170 17.24 9.29 10.62
C THR A 170 15.84 9.76 10.21
N ARG A 171 15.50 9.70 8.91
CA ARG A 171 14.14 10.01 8.42
C ARG A 171 13.08 9.04 8.96
N LEU A 172 13.40 7.74 9.03
CA LEU A 172 12.48 6.75 9.59
C LEU A 172 12.23 7.00 11.09
N ALA A 173 13.25 7.43 11.84
CA ALA A 173 13.17 7.65 13.28
C ALA A 173 12.23 8.82 13.68
N THR A 174 11.99 9.77 12.77
CA THR A 174 11.03 10.87 13.00
C THR A 174 9.58 10.46 12.73
N GLY A 175 9.35 9.24 12.25
CA GLY A 175 8.02 8.72 11.96
C GLY A 175 7.25 8.27 13.20
N ARG A 176 5.97 7.97 12.99
CA ARG A 176 5.09 7.33 13.96
C ARG A 176 5.40 5.84 14.03
N ARG A 177 5.35 5.28 15.26
CA ARG A 177 5.33 3.84 15.48
C ARG A 177 3.88 3.39 15.55
N THR A 178 3.54 2.38 14.77
CA THR A 178 2.23 1.74 14.78
C THR A 178 2.40 0.26 15.14
N ALA A 179 1.45 -0.28 15.90
CA ALA A 179 1.43 -1.71 16.14
C ALA A 179 1.35 -2.43 14.79
N PRO A 180 2.02 -3.59 14.63
CA PRO A 180 1.81 -4.43 13.47
C PRO A 180 0.30 -4.67 13.36
N GLN A 181 -0.30 -4.30 12.23
CA GLN A 181 -1.72 -4.59 12.03
C GLN A 181 -1.88 -6.10 12.16
N ALA A 182 -2.56 -6.56 13.21
CA ALA A 182 -2.94 -7.95 13.34
C ALA A 182 -3.81 -8.23 12.12
N LEU A 183 -3.29 -9.00 11.14
CA LEU A 183 -3.91 -9.35 9.86
C LEU A 183 -5.42 -9.16 9.94
N ALA A 184 -5.89 -7.96 9.60
CA ALA A 184 -7.30 -7.65 9.71
C ALA A 184 -7.92 -8.41 8.55
N ILE A 185 -8.51 -9.56 8.86
CA ILE A 185 -9.44 -10.22 7.94
C ILE A 185 -10.47 -9.13 7.64
N PRO A 186 -10.59 -8.66 6.38
CA PRO A 186 -11.57 -7.65 6.07
C PRO A 186 -12.94 -8.23 6.42
N THR A 187 -13.61 -7.61 7.39
CA THR A 187 -15.02 -7.90 7.65
C THR A 187 -15.75 -7.62 6.35
N PRO A 188 -16.47 -8.61 5.76
CA PRO A 188 -17.20 -8.37 4.53
C PRO A 188 -18.20 -7.24 4.78
N ALA A 189 -18.27 -6.29 3.85
CA ALA A 189 -19.25 -5.22 3.88
C ALA A 189 -20.67 -5.82 4.01
N PRO A 190 -21.56 -5.21 4.81
CA PRO A 190 -22.94 -5.71 4.91
C PRO A 190 -23.55 -5.69 3.51
N SER A 191 -24.01 -6.85 3.05
CA SER A 191 -24.81 -6.96 1.83
C SER A 191 -26.07 -6.12 2.01
N PRO A 192 -26.50 -5.33 1.01
CA PRO A 192 -27.78 -4.64 1.10
C PRO A 192 -28.88 -5.70 1.18
N VAL A 193 -29.53 -5.78 2.34
CA VAL A 193 -30.73 -6.58 2.51
C VAL A 193 -31.77 -5.99 1.57
N ALA A 194 -32.14 -6.76 0.54
CA ALA A 194 -33.27 -6.45 -0.32
C ALA A 194 -34.51 -6.28 0.57
N ALA A 195 -35.11 -5.10 0.54
CA ALA A 195 -36.43 -4.87 1.10
C ALA A 195 -37.44 -5.75 0.33
N ALA A 196 -37.79 -6.89 0.91
CA ALA A 196 -38.96 -7.64 0.48
C ALA A 196 -40.20 -6.90 1.01
N GLY A 197 -40.84 -6.14 0.12
CA GLY A 197 -42.16 -5.57 0.36
C GLY A 197 -43.19 -6.68 0.56
N ASN A 198 -43.89 -6.63 1.67
CA ASN A 198 -44.99 -7.51 2.03
C ASN A 198 -46.31 -6.73 1.95
N ASP A 199 -46.85 -6.60 0.74
CA ASP A 199 -48.25 -6.21 0.55
C ASP A 199 -49.09 -7.47 0.37
N ALA A 200 -49.61 -7.99 1.49
CA ALA A 200 -50.66 -8.99 1.51
C ALA A 200 -51.84 -8.46 2.34
N THR A 201 -52.82 -7.86 1.66
CA THR A 201 -54.19 -7.85 2.18
C THR A 201 -55.17 -7.97 1.02
N ALA A 202 -55.68 -9.19 0.85
CA ALA A 202 -56.81 -9.51 0.00
C ALA A 202 -58.09 -8.90 0.60
N LEU A 203 -58.76 -8.06 -0.19
CA LEU A 203 -60.15 -7.66 0.05
C LEU A 203 -61.06 -8.76 -0.49
N ALA A 204 -61.57 -9.60 0.40
CA ALA A 204 -62.72 -10.46 0.15
C ALA A 204 -63.86 -9.98 1.05
N ALA A 205 -64.82 -9.25 0.46
CA ALA A 205 -66.19 -9.09 0.95
C ALA A 205 -66.98 -8.28 -0.08
N LEU A 206 -67.80 -8.95 -0.90
CA LEU A 206 -69.08 -8.44 -1.42
C LEU A 206 -69.91 -9.65 -1.88
N ASP A 207 -70.66 -10.23 -0.94
CA ASP A 207 -71.94 -10.87 -1.23
C ASP A 207 -73.01 -9.77 -1.19
N GLY A 208 -73.77 -9.64 -2.27
CA GLY A 208 -74.87 -8.70 -2.49
C GLY A 208 -75.34 -8.78 -3.94
#